data_AF-A0A846H0Y8-F1
#
_entry.id   AF-A0A846H0Y8-F1
#
_cell.length_a   1.000
_cell.length_b   1.000
_cell.length_c   1.000
_cell.angle_alpha   90.00
_cell.angle_beta   90.00
_cell.angle_gamma   90.00
#
_symmetry.space_group_name_H-M   'P 1'
#
loop_
_entity.id
_entity.type
_entity.pdbx_description
1 polymer ?
#
loop_
_entity_poly.entity_id
_entity_poly.type
_entity_poly.pdbx_seq_one_letter_code
_entity_poly.pdbx_strand_id
1 'polypeptide(L)'
;MSNRYSDLWKSQKWKQLRRNLFRLQKRVYKAVRDGDLRKARSLQKLILKSRSAQLMAIRQVTQLNQGKKTAGVDGKKSLSYKERFEVLGKLNDRAENWTHQGLREIPIPNKNGQKLPQE
;
A
#
# COMPACT_ATOMS: atom_id res chain seq x y z
N MET A 1 26.26 5.95 5.46
CA MET A 1 24.97 6.67 5.67
C MET A 1 23.70 5.82 5.44
N SER A 2 23.77 4.55 5.03
CA SER A 2 22.59 3.69 4.76
C SER A 2 21.88 3.12 6.02
N ASN A 3 22.55 3.10 7.18
CA ASN A 3 22.03 2.44 8.39
C ASN A 3 20.74 3.06 8.95
N ARG A 4 20.62 4.39 8.98
CA ARG A 4 19.52 5.06 9.70
C ARG A 4 18.12 4.68 9.18
N TYR A 5 17.91 4.63 7.87
CA TYR A 5 16.59 4.29 7.31
C TYR A 5 16.25 2.80 7.44
N SER A 6 17.26 1.92 7.32
CA SER A 6 17.10 0.48 7.53
C SER A 6 16.66 0.20 8.97
N ASP A 7 17.32 0.81 9.95
CA ASP A 7 17.02 0.62 11.37
C ASP A 7 15.64 1.20 11.73
N LEU A 8 15.29 2.37 11.19
CA LEU A 8 13.96 2.95 11.33
C LEU A 8 12.87 2.04 10.74
N TRP A 9 13.12 1.41 9.60
CA TRP A 9 12.15 0.49 8.99
C TRP A 9 11.99 -0.78 9.81
N LYS A 10 13.10 -1.39 10.24
CA LYS A 10 13.09 -2.63 11.03
C LYS A 10 12.48 -2.43 12.41
N SER A 11 12.69 -1.26 13.04
CA SER A 11 12.15 -0.91 14.36
C SER A 11 10.65 -0.58 14.38
N GLN A 12 9.98 -0.51 13.22
CA GLN A 12 8.54 -0.28 13.19
C GLN A 12 7.78 -1.39 13.94
N LYS A 13 6.86 -0.99 14.83
CA LYS A 13 6.03 -1.92 15.62
C LYS A 13 4.90 -2.50 14.78
N TRP A 14 5.23 -3.35 13.80
CA TRP A 14 4.30 -3.88 12.79
C TRP A 14 3.02 -4.50 13.35
N LYS A 15 3.12 -5.24 14.46
CA LYS A 15 1.96 -5.84 15.14
C LYS A 15 0.98 -4.77 15.62
N GLN A 16 1.49 -3.65 16.13
CA GLN A 16 0.67 -2.54 16.58
C GLN A 16 0.05 -1.77 15.42
N LEU A 17 0.82 -1.50 14.35
CA LEU A 17 0.30 -0.85 13.14
C LEU A 17 -0.86 -1.66 12.54
N ARG A 18 -0.72 -2.98 12.44
CA ARG A 18 -1.78 -3.87 11.98
C ARG A 18 -3.03 -3.82 12.88
N ARG A 19 -2.86 -3.84 14.21
CA ARG A 19 -3.98 -3.71 15.16
C ARG A 19 -4.72 -2.39 15.00
N ASN A 20 -3.99 -1.28 14.84
CA ASN A 20 -4.57 0.04 14.64
C ASN A 20 -5.38 0.11 13.35
N LEU A 21 -4.81 -0.38 12.24
CA LEU A 21 -5.51 -0.46 10.96
C LEU A 21 -6.79 -1.31 11.05
N PHE A 22 -6.69 -2.49 11.68
CA PHE A 22 -7.83 -3.40 11.83
C PHE A 22 -8.98 -2.77 12.63
N ARG A 23 -8.69 -1.99 13.67
CA ARG A 23 -9.70 -1.26 14.43
C ARG A 23 -10.44 -0.23 13.56
N LEU A 24 -9.72 0.50 12.71
CA LEU A 24 -10.35 1.44 11.77
C LEU A 24 -11.22 0.70 10.73
N GLN A 25 -10.72 -0.40 10.18
CA GLN A 25 -11.48 -1.24 9.24
C GLN A 25 -12.77 -1.79 9.88
N LYS A 26 -12.72 -2.26 11.14
CA LYS A 26 -13.93 -2.68 11.87
C LYS A 26 -14.95 -1.55 12.03
N ARG A 27 -14.49 -0.32 12.26
CA ARG A 27 -15.38 0.85 12.36
C ARG A 27 -16.04 1.14 11.01
N VAL A 28 -15.32 1.02 9.90
CA VAL A 28 -15.90 1.14 8.55
C VAL A 28 -16.96 0.06 8.36
N TYR A 29 -16.64 -1.19 8.65
CA TYR A 29 -17.60 -2.31 8.55
C TYR A 29 -18.87 -2.05 9.36
N LYS A 30 -18.73 -1.63 10.63
CA LYS A 30 -19.88 -1.28 11.48
C LYS A 30 -20.70 -0.14 10.89
N ALA A 31 -20.06 0.94 10.42
CA ALA A 31 -20.77 2.07 9.82
C ALA A 31 -21.56 1.66 8.56
N VAL A 32 -20.96 0.84 7.69
CA VAL A 32 -21.64 0.30 6.50
C VAL A 32 -22.82 -0.59 6.88
N ARG A 33 -22.61 -1.50 7.84
CA ARG A 33 -23.66 -2.41 8.33
C ARG A 33 -24.84 -1.65 8.94
N ASP A 34 -24.57 -0.57 9.66
CA ASP A 34 -25.58 0.28 10.30
C ASP A 34 -26.19 1.31 9.29
N GLY A 35 -25.83 1.27 8.00
CA GLY A 35 -26.36 2.15 6.94
C GLY A 35 -25.76 3.56 6.89
N ASP A 36 -24.82 3.90 7.76
CA ASP A 36 -24.21 5.24 7.85
C ASP A 36 -23.05 5.41 6.85
N LEU A 37 -23.42 5.64 5.59
CA LEU A 37 -22.47 5.83 4.49
C LEU A 37 -21.64 7.13 4.61
N ARG A 38 -22.16 8.15 5.32
CA ARG A 38 -21.40 9.39 5.55
C ARG A 38 -20.23 9.12 6.49
N LYS A 39 -20.47 8.38 7.58
CA LYS A 39 -19.43 7.96 8.53
C LYS A 39 -18.47 6.96 7.91
N ALA A 40 -18.95 6.02 7.09
CA ALA A 40 -18.08 5.09 6.36
C ALA A 40 -17.06 5.85 5.50
N ARG A 41 -17.52 6.84 4.72
CA ARG A 41 -16.65 7.71 3.89
C ARG A 41 -15.64 8.51 4.73
N SER A 42 -16.07 9.09 5.86
CA SER A 42 -15.17 9.79 6.78
C SER A 42 -14.08 8.85 7.35
N LEU A 43 -14.46 7.63 7.73
CA LEU A 43 -13.53 6.62 8.23
C LEU A 43 -12.56 6.12 7.16
N GLN A 44 -13.00 5.99 5.90
CA GLN A 44 -12.12 5.66 4.77
C GLN A 44 -11.05 6.76 4.57
N LYS A 45 -11.44 8.04 4.58
CA LYS A 45 -10.49 9.16 4.52
C LYS A 45 -9.48 9.13 5.69
N LEU A 46 -9.96 8.82 6.90
CA LEU A 46 -9.09 8.63 8.06
C LEU A 46 -8.10 7.48 7.88
N ILE A 47 -8.51 6.37 7.26
CA ILE A 47 -7.61 5.25 6.95
C ILE A 47 -6.53 5.71 5.95
N LEU A 48 -6.88 6.45 4.90
CA LEU A 48 -5.93 6.94 3.90
C LEU A 48 -4.82 7.82 4.51
N LYS A 49 -5.16 8.63 5.51
CA LYS A 49 -4.23 9.51 6.26
C LYS A 49 -3.50 8.79 7.41
N SER A 50 -3.90 7.57 7.76
CA SER A 50 -3.31 6.86 8.88
C SER A 50 -1.92 6.35 8.55
N ARG A 51 -0.92 6.80 9.31
CA ARG A 51 0.46 6.27 9.23
C ARG A 51 0.51 4.74 9.37
N SER A 52 -0.38 4.16 10.18
CA SER A 52 -0.48 2.70 10.32
C SER A 52 -0.95 2.03 9.03
N ALA A 53 -1.91 2.63 8.32
CA ALA A 53 -2.41 2.11 7.05
C ALA A 53 -1.35 2.23 5.95
N GLN A 54 -0.75 3.42 5.82
CA GLN A 54 0.25 3.70 4.78
C GLN A 54 1.49 2.83 4.92
N LEU A 55 2.06 2.68 6.13
CA LEU A 55 3.21 1.81 6.36
C LEU A 55 2.90 0.34 6.06
N MET A 56 1.71 -0.14 6.43
CA MET A 56 1.28 -1.50 6.10
C MET A 56 1.12 -1.68 4.59
N ALA A 57 0.55 -0.71 3.89
CA ALA A 57 0.39 -0.74 2.43
C ALA A 57 1.75 -0.74 1.71
N ILE A 58 2.67 0.16 2.10
CA ILE A 58 4.02 0.20 1.53
C ILE A 58 4.73 -1.13 1.77
N ARG A 59 4.67 -1.68 2.99
CA ARG A 59 5.25 -3.00 3.29
C ARG A 59 4.64 -4.11 2.44
N GLN A 60 3.32 -4.12 2.28
CA GLN A 60 2.63 -5.12 1.48
C GLN A 60 3.13 -5.10 0.04
N VAL A 61 3.09 -3.93 -0.61
CA VAL A 61 3.48 -3.76 -2.02
C VAL A 61 4.97 -4.03 -2.23
N THR A 62 5.83 -3.47 -1.37
CA THR A 62 7.29 -3.51 -1.60
C THR A 62 7.98 -4.77 -1.09
N GLN A 63 7.36 -5.51 -0.15
CA GLN A 63 8.02 -6.65 0.49
C GLN A 63 7.25 -7.96 0.43
N LEU A 64 5.92 -7.94 0.46
CA LEU A 64 5.11 -9.15 0.67
C LEU A 64 4.45 -9.65 -0.62
N ASN A 65 4.09 -8.77 -1.55
CA ASN A 65 3.47 -9.15 -2.80
C ASN A 65 4.38 -10.06 -3.66
N GLN A 66 3.79 -11.02 -4.36
CA GLN A 66 4.52 -11.93 -5.24
C GLN A 66 5.17 -11.17 -6.41
N GLY A 67 4.44 -10.22 -7.01
CA GLY A 67 4.91 -9.36 -8.10
C GLY A 67 5.82 -8.20 -7.67
N LYS A 68 6.35 -8.17 -6.45
CA LYS A 68 7.16 -7.05 -5.92
C LYS A 68 8.47 -6.76 -6.67
N LYS A 69 8.88 -7.63 -7.60
CA LYS A 69 10.07 -7.47 -8.46
C LYS A 69 9.72 -7.01 -9.88
N THR A 70 8.43 -6.90 -10.19
CA THR A 70 7.94 -6.47 -11.49
C THR A 70 7.91 -4.95 -11.53
N ALA A 71 8.71 -4.36 -12.43
CA ALA A 71 8.72 -2.91 -12.62
C ALA A 71 7.48 -2.46 -13.39
N GLY A 72 6.89 -1.34 -12.96
CA GLY A 72 5.84 -0.65 -13.71
C GLY A 72 6.41 0.18 -14.86
N VAL A 73 5.65 1.22 -15.25
CA VAL A 73 6.08 2.23 -16.22
C VAL A 73 7.30 3.01 -15.73
N ASP A 74 7.45 3.16 -14.41
CA ASP A 74 8.56 3.86 -13.76
C ASP A 74 9.91 3.11 -13.79
N GLY A 75 9.93 1.86 -14.27
CA GLY A 75 11.14 1.04 -14.35
C GLY A 75 11.70 0.57 -12.99
N LYS A 76 11.06 0.90 -11.86
CA LYS A 76 11.58 0.59 -10.53
C LYS A 76 11.14 -0.80 -10.08
N LYS A 77 12.10 -1.73 -9.99
CA LYS A 77 11.85 -3.12 -9.56
C LYS A 77 11.71 -3.30 -8.05
N SER A 78 12.37 -2.46 -7.25
CA SER A 78 12.33 -2.56 -5.79
C SER A 78 12.69 -1.24 -5.15
N LEU A 79 12.02 -0.89 -4.04
CA LEU A 79 12.32 0.33 -3.29
C LEU A 79 13.33 0.05 -2.16
N SER A 80 14.34 0.92 -2.08
CA SER A 80 15.22 1.04 -0.91
C SER A 80 14.44 1.51 0.33
N TYR A 81 15.05 1.36 1.52
CA TYR A 81 14.41 1.84 2.76
C TYR A 81 14.12 3.34 2.73
N LYS A 82 15.04 4.14 2.17
CA LYS A 82 14.86 5.59 2.00
C LYS A 82 13.67 5.90 1.09
N GLU A 83 13.60 5.27 -0.08
CA GLU A 83 12.51 5.47 -1.03
C GLU A 83 11.14 5.07 -0.46
N ARG A 84 11.08 4.06 0.41
CA ARG A 84 9.83 3.71 1.12
C ARG A 84 9.35 4.84 2.03
N PHE A 85 10.26 5.53 2.72
CA PHE A 85 9.90 6.70 3.52
C PHE A 85 9.56 7.92 2.65
N GLU A 86 10.18 8.07 1.48
CA GLU A 86 9.79 9.10 0.51
C GLU A 86 8.36 8.86 -0.01
N VAL A 87 8.00 7.60 -0.31
CA VAL A 87 6.61 7.23 -0.64
C VAL A 87 5.67 7.52 0.52
N LEU A 88 6.07 7.22 1.76
CA LEU A 88 5.27 7.56 2.94
C LEU A 88 5.00 9.07 3.04
N GLY A 89 6.00 9.90 2.77
CA GLY A 89 5.84 11.36 2.70
C GLY A 89 4.81 11.76 1.64
N LYS A 90 4.96 11.25 0.41
CA LYS A 90 4.02 11.52 -0.68
C LYS A 90 2.57 11.09 -0.35
N LEU A 91 2.40 9.96 0.32
CA LEU A 91 1.07 9.49 0.74
C LEU A 91 0.45 10.40 1.81
N ASN A 92 1.24 10.96 2.73
CA ASN A 92 0.71 11.93 3.69
C ASN A 92 0.16 13.18 3.01
N ASP A 93 0.84 13.66 1.98
CA ASP A 93 0.48 14.90 1.31
C ASP A 93 -0.66 14.72 0.29
N ARG A 94 -0.70 13.56 -0.38
CA ARG A 94 -1.50 13.39 -1.61
C ARG A 94 -2.46 12.19 -1.61
N ALA A 95 -2.64 11.47 -0.50
CA ALA A 95 -3.49 10.27 -0.50
C ALA A 95 -4.95 10.51 -0.93
N GLU A 96 -5.48 11.72 -0.78
CA GLU A 96 -6.87 12.05 -1.18
C GLU A 96 -7.00 12.46 -2.66
N ASN A 97 -5.91 12.93 -3.28
CA ASN A 97 -5.90 13.54 -4.62
C ASN A 97 -4.82 12.91 -5.51
N TRP A 98 -4.65 11.59 -5.41
CA TRP A 98 -3.59 10.87 -6.12
C TRP A 98 -3.94 10.66 -7.59
N THR A 99 -3.01 11.02 -8.48
CA THR A 99 -3.09 10.69 -9.91
C THR A 99 -2.17 9.49 -10.20
N HIS A 100 -2.76 8.40 -10.68
CA HIS A 100 -1.99 7.19 -11.01
C HIS A 100 -1.32 7.31 -12.40
N GLN A 101 -0.21 6.60 -12.59
CA GLN A 101 0.39 6.41 -13.91
C GLN A 101 -0.41 5.38 -14.72
N GLY A 102 -0.13 5.28 -16.02
CA GLY A 102 -0.67 4.23 -16.87
C GLY A 102 -0.24 2.83 -16.41
N LEU A 103 -1.02 1.82 -16.80
CA LEU A 103 -0.70 0.42 -16.53
C LEU A 103 0.35 -0.07 -17.54
N ARG A 104 1.33 -0.86 -17.07
CA ARG A 104 2.24 -1.60 -17.94
C ARG A 104 1.73 -3.04 -18.07
N GLU A 105 1.37 -3.43 -19.28
CA GLU A 105 1.01 -4.80 -19.60
C GLU A 105 2.24 -5.71 -19.59
N ILE A 106 2.14 -6.82 -18.86
CA ILE A 106 3.19 -7.84 -18.78
C ILE A 106 2.49 -9.20 -18.92
N PRO A 107 2.80 -9.98 -19.98
CA PRO A 107 2.24 -11.32 -20.13
C PRO A 107 2.66 -12.21 -18.97
N ILE A 108 1.69 -12.77 -18.25
CA ILE A 108 1.93 -13.77 -17.22
C ILE A 108 1.73 -15.15 -17.87
N PRO A 109 2.78 -15.99 -17.99
CA PRO A 109 2.64 -17.32 -18.56
C PRO A 109 1.80 -18.21 -17.64
N ASN A 110 0.89 -18.99 -18.22
CA ASN A 110 0.20 -20.06 -17.52
C ASN A 110 1.14 -21.25 -17.25
N LYS A 111 0.67 -22.27 -16.51
CA LYS A 111 1.47 -23.47 -16.19
C LYS A 111 2.03 -24.19 -17.42
N ASN A 112 1.42 -23.99 -18.59
CA ASN A 112 1.81 -24.60 -19.86
C ASN A 112 2.67 -23.66 -20.74
N GLY A 113 3.11 -22.51 -20.20
CA GLY A 113 3.93 -21.52 -20.91
C GLY A 113 3.15 -20.63 -21.90
N GLN A 114 1.84 -20.83 -22.04
CA GLN A 114 0.98 -20.01 -22.90
C GLN A 114 0.58 -18.73 -22.17
N LYS A 115 0.52 -17.60 -22.89
CA LYS A 115 0.09 -16.32 -22.32
C LYS A 115 -1.42 -16.38 -22.09
N LEU A 116 -1.90 -15.94 -20.92
CA LEU A 116 -3.35 -15.67 -20.79
C LEU A 116 -3.74 -14.57 -21.79
N PRO A 117 -4.89 -14.71 -22.49
CA PRO A 117 -5.41 -13.62 -23.29
C PRO A 117 -5.61 -12.39 -22.39
N GLN A 118 -5.16 -11.23 -22.85
CA GLN A 118 -5.45 -9.95 -22.21
C GLN A 118 -6.73 -9.43 -22.85
N GLU A 119 -7.75 -9.18 -22.04
CA GLU A 119 -8.98 -8.47 -22.42
C GLU A 119 -8.74 -6.97 -22.56
#